data_AF-A0A7W2TH66-F1
#
_entry.id   AF-A0A7W2TH66-F1
#
_cell.length_a   1.000
_cell.length_b   1.000
_cell.length_c   1.000
_cell.angle_alpha   90.00
_cell.angle_beta   90.00
_cell.angle_gamma   90.00
#
_symmetry.space_group_name_H-M   'P 1'
#
loop_
_entity.id
_entity.type
_entity.pdbx_description
1 polymer ?
#
loop_
_entity_poly.entity_id
_entity_poly.type
_entity_poly.pdbx_seq_one_letter_code
_entity_poly.pdbx_strand_id
1 'polypeptide(L)'
;MIRSLRKGQTSIEVWYKFGEDSIGAKQTEIELMDDHAVFRIKLAPVDGNQSSDANKIFLDHSQTITKVIIRDDHIRKNSAHFLNAYTDKISYVNLELVHNKNHLFSASLKPLDDDGLEFQIKT
;
A
#
# COMPACT_ATOMS: atom_id res chain seq x y z
N MET A 1 11.95 5.17 -11.99
CA MET A 1 12.61 3.83 -11.90
C MET A 1 11.73 2.91 -11.06
N ILE A 2 11.41 1.69 -11.51
CA ILE A 2 10.50 0.78 -10.80
C ILE A 2 11.26 -0.41 -10.20
N ARG A 3 10.94 -0.79 -8.95
CA ARG A 3 11.41 -1.99 -8.27
C ARG A 3 10.23 -2.80 -7.75
N SER A 4 10.24 -4.10 -8.02
CA SER A 4 9.29 -5.03 -7.41
C SER A 4 9.72 -5.30 -5.97
N LEU A 5 8.80 -5.09 -5.02
CA LEU A 5 9.01 -5.39 -3.61
C LEU A 5 8.60 -6.83 -3.31
N ARG A 6 7.50 -7.30 -3.92
CA ARG A 6 7.04 -8.69 -3.88
C ARG A 6 6.19 -9.02 -5.10
N LYS A 7 6.35 -10.26 -5.61
CA LYS A 7 5.43 -10.91 -6.55
C LYS A 7 4.86 -12.15 -5.87
N GLY A 8 3.54 -12.35 -5.94
CA GLY A 8 2.85 -13.44 -5.27
C GLY A 8 1.83 -12.94 -4.24
N GLN A 9 1.02 -13.86 -3.70
CA GLN A 9 -0.02 -13.50 -2.75
C GLN A 9 0.57 -13.00 -1.42
N THR A 10 0.05 -11.87 -0.97
CA THR A 10 0.16 -11.32 0.38
C THR A 10 -1.22 -10.75 0.75
N SER A 11 -1.38 -10.25 1.97
CA SER A 11 -2.61 -9.56 2.38
C SER A 11 -2.26 -8.19 2.92
N ILE A 12 -3.16 -7.23 2.69
CA ILE A 12 -3.10 -5.90 3.26
C ILE A 12 -4.32 -5.69 4.15
N GLU A 13 -4.15 -4.93 5.22
CA GLU A 13 -5.26 -4.44 6.04
C GLU A 13 -5.55 -3.00 5.62
N VAL A 14 -6.80 -2.70 5.26
CA VAL A 14 -7.25 -1.34 4.89
C VAL A 14 -8.18 -0.83 5.97
N TRP A 15 -7.77 0.23 6.65
CA TRP A 15 -8.54 0.84 7.72
C TRP A 15 -9.23 2.11 7.23
N TYR A 16 -10.52 2.23 7.53
CA TYR A 16 -11.37 3.35 7.14
C TYR A 16 -12.29 3.75 8.29
N LYS A 17 -13.04 4.85 8.14
CA LYS A 17 -13.83 5.45 9.24
C LYS A 17 -14.73 4.47 10.01
N PHE A 18 -15.20 3.41 9.36
CA PHE A 18 -16.21 2.50 9.91
C PHE A 18 -15.69 1.08 10.18
N GLY A 19 -14.40 0.80 9.96
CA GLY A 19 -13.86 -0.53 10.17
C GLY A 19 -12.51 -0.76 9.51
N GLU A 20 -12.14 -2.03 9.45
CA GLU A 20 -10.95 -2.54 8.79
C GLU A 20 -11.31 -3.79 7.99
N ASP A 21 -10.67 -3.97 6.84
CA ASP A 21 -10.82 -5.16 6.03
C ASP A 21 -9.46 -5.67 5.53
N SER A 22 -9.31 -6.98 5.51
CA SER A 22 -8.15 -7.67 4.96
C SER A 22 -8.40 -8.07 3.52
N ILE A 23 -7.57 -7.58 2.60
CA ILE A 23 -7.70 -7.80 1.17
C ILE A 23 -6.44 -8.49 0.64
N GLY A 24 -6.62 -9.49 -0.22
CA GLY A 24 -5.50 -10.10 -0.95
C GLY A 24 -4.81 -9.11 -1.90
N ALA A 25 -3.48 -9.21 -2.00
CA ALA A 25 -2.65 -8.48 -2.95
C ALA A 25 -1.73 -9.45 -3.71
N LYS A 26 -1.55 -9.22 -5.01
CA LYS A 26 -0.75 -10.10 -5.89
C LYS A 26 0.62 -9.53 -6.27
N GLN A 27 0.78 -8.23 -6.13
CA GLN A 27 2.01 -7.53 -6.50
C GLN A 27 2.14 -6.24 -5.71
N THR A 28 3.33 -6.02 -5.17
CA THR A 28 3.73 -4.76 -4.54
C THR A 28 5.01 -4.27 -5.18
N GLU A 29 5.03 -3.01 -5.59
CA GLU A 29 6.17 -2.37 -6.22
C GLU A 29 6.35 -0.94 -5.72
N ILE A 30 7.56 -0.41 -5.90
CA ILE A 30 7.91 0.96 -5.58
C ILE A 30 8.52 1.61 -6.80
N GLU A 31 8.07 2.82 -7.10
CA GLU A 31 8.52 3.61 -8.22
C GLU A 31 9.13 4.92 -7.71
N LEU A 32 10.39 5.17 -8.06
CA LEU A 32 11.02 6.48 -7.88
C LEU A 32 10.57 7.40 -9.01
N MET A 33 9.88 8.46 -8.61
CA MET A 33 9.52 9.62 -9.41
C MET A 33 10.56 10.73 -9.19
N ASP A 34 10.34 11.91 -9.76
CA ASP A 34 11.32 13.02 -9.73
C ASP A 34 11.68 13.44 -8.30
N ASP A 35 10.68 13.55 -7.40
CA ASP A 35 10.83 14.04 -6.03
C ASP A 35 10.18 13.15 -4.96
N HIS A 36 9.62 12.00 -5.35
CA HIS A 36 8.86 11.14 -4.45
C HIS A 36 8.91 9.66 -4.84
N ALA A 37 8.46 8.81 -3.92
CA ALA A 37 8.23 7.40 -4.20
C ALA A 37 6.74 7.08 -4.24
N VAL A 38 6.33 6.29 -5.22
CA VAL A 38 4.98 5.73 -5.31
C VAL A 38 5.04 4.24 -5.00
N PHE A 39 4.39 3.82 -3.91
CA PHE A 39 4.16 2.41 -3.63
C PHE A 39 2.88 1.97 -4.30
N ARG A 40 2.97 1.02 -5.22
CA ARG A 40 1.80 0.50 -5.94
C ARG A 40 1.50 -0.91 -5.47
N ILE A 41 0.29 -1.12 -4.96
CA ILE A 41 -0.21 -2.42 -4.52
C ILE A 41 -1.35 -2.84 -5.44
N LYS A 42 -1.17 -3.94 -6.16
CA LYS A 42 -2.23 -4.52 -6.99
C LYS A 42 -3.00 -5.54 -6.18
N LEU A 43 -4.26 -5.23 -5.92
CA LEU A 43 -5.17 -6.07 -5.16
C LEU A 43 -5.64 -7.25 -6.01
N ALA A 44 -5.85 -8.37 -5.33
CA ALA A 44 -6.39 -9.60 -5.86
C ALA A 44 -7.16 -10.28 -4.72
N PRO A 45 -8.40 -9.84 -4.45
CA PRO A 45 -9.27 -10.45 -3.44
C PRO A 45 -9.32 -11.97 -3.65
N VAL A 46 -9.13 -12.73 -2.58
CA VAL A 46 -8.97 -14.19 -2.69
C VAL A 46 -10.30 -14.95 -2.70
N ASP A 47 -11.39 -14.28 -2.31
CA ASP A 47 -12.74 -14.83 -2.33
C ASP A 47 -13.80 -13.77 -2.70
N GLY A 48 -15.05 -14.22 -2.86
CA GLY A 48 -16.17 -13.36 -3.24
C GLY A 48 -16.53 -12.31 -2.17
N ASN A 49 -16.31 -12.61 -0.89
CA ASN A 49 -16.60 -11.69 0.20
C ASN A 49 -15.60 -10.53 0.17
N GLN A 50 -14.30 -10.83 0.09
CA GLN A 50 -13.25 -9.81 -0.05
C GLN A 50 -13.43 -8.95 -1.30
N SER A 51 -13.96 -9.50 -2.39
CA SER A 51 -14.27 -8.71 -3.59
C SER A 51 -15.39 -7.71 -3.33
N SER A 52 -16.45 -8.13 -2.62
CA SER A 52 -17.55 -7.26 -2.19
C SER A 52 -17.06 -6.16 -1.24
N ASP A 53 -16.24 -6.52 -0.26
CA ASP A 53 -15.69 -5.60 0.73
C ASP A 53 -14.74 -4.59 0.08
N ALA A 54 -13.81 -5.06 -0.77
CA ALA A 54 -12.94 -4.18 -1.54
C ALA A 54 -13.73 -3.21 -2.41
N ASN A 55 -14.77 -3.68 -3.11
CA ASN A 55 -15.63 -2.80 -3.90
C ASN A 55 -16.29 -1.73 -3.03
N LYS A 56 -16.86 -2.11 -1.89
CA LYS A 56 -17.50 -1.16 -0.97
C LYS A 56 -16.52 -0.13 -0.43
N ILE A 57 -15.33 -0.55 -0.02
CA ILE A 57 -14.28 0.35 0.49
C ILE A 57 -13.89 1.38 -0.58
N PHE A 58 -13.61 0.92 -1.80
CA PHE A 58 -13.09 1.79 -2.86
C PHE A 58 -14.18 2.61 -3.59
N LEU A 59 -15.43 2.16 -3.58
CA LEU A 59 -16.58 2.91 -4.12
C LEU A 59 -17.13 3.92 -3.11
N ASP A 60 -17.35 3.51 -1.87
CA ASP A 60 -18.13 4.29 -0.90
C ASP A 60 -17.26 4.97 0.18
N HIS A 61 -16.04 4.47 0.41
CA HIS A 61 -15.23 4.84 1.56
C HIS A 61 -13.79 5.24 1.24
N SER A 62 -13.42 5.39 -0.04
CA SER A 62 -12.04 5.67 -0.44
C SER A 62 -11.47 6.94 0.20
N GLN A 63 -12.30 7.98 0.36
CA GLN A 63 -11.93 9.23 1.03
C GLN A 63 -11.83 9.12 2.56
N THR A 64 -12.29 8.01 3.12
CA THR A 64 -12.29 7.75 4.57
C THR A 64 -11.21 6.76 4.99
N ILE A 65 -10.38 6.29 4.05
CA ILE A 65 -9.23 5.43 4.35
C ILE A 65 -8.22 6.25 5.15
N THR A 66 -7.82 5.71 6.30
CA THR A 66 -6.93 6.38 7.26
C THR A 66 -5.55 5.75 7.30
N LYS A 67 -5.45 4.43 7.13
CA LYS A 67 -4.17 3.73 7.05
C LYS A 67 -4.28 2.41 6.28
N VAL A 68 -3.14 1.95 5.78
CA VAL A 68 -2.97 0.64 5.16
C VAL A 68 -1.78 -0.05 5.79
N ILE A 69 -1.95 -1.29 6.21
CA ILE A 69 -0.90 -2.11 6.84
C ILE A 69 -0.57 -3.29 5.94
N ILE A 70 0.73 -3.59 5.82
CA ILE A 70 1.23 -4.79 5.16
C ILE A 70 2.16 -5.50 6.13
N ARG A 71 1.88 -6.77 6.43
CA ARG A 71 2.71 -7.62 7.30
C ARG A 71 3.50 -8.60 6.44
N ASP A 72 4.65 -8.14 5.96
CA ASP A 72 5.46 -8.84 4.97
C ASP A 72 6.93 -8.38 5.04
N ASP A 73 7.78 -9.25 5.59
CA ASP A 73 9.18 -8.92 5.88
C ASP A 73 9.98 -8.54 4.62
N HIS A 74 9.71 -9.20 3.50
CA HIS A 74 10.35 -8.91 2.22
C HIS A 74 9.96 -7.52 1.73
N ILE A 75 8.67 -7.17 1.80
CA ILE A 75 8.22 -5.82 1.45
C ILE A 75 8.88 -4.82 2.39
N ARG A 76 8.90 -5.06 3.70
CA ARG A 76 9.51 -4.17 4.69
C ARG A 76 10.99 -3.90 4.42
N LYS A 77 11.79 -4.96 4.24
CA LYS A 77 13.25 -4.89 3.99
C LYS A 77 13.56 -4.23 2.65
N ASN A 78 12.88 -4.64 1.57
CA ASN A 78 13.11 -4.09 0.24
C ASN A 78 12.71 -2.61 0.16
N SER A 79 11.66 -2.21 0.87
CA SER A 79 11.25 -0.81 0.98
C SER A 79 12.30 0.02 1.69
N ALA A 80 12.81 -0.45 2.84
CA ALA A 80 13.87 0.24 3.56
C ALA A 80 15.13 0.42 2.70
N HIS A 81 15.56 -0.63 2.02
CA HIS A 81 16.72 -0.58 1.13
C HIS A 81 16.52 0.45 0.00
N PHE A 82 15.34 0.47 -0.61
CA PHE A 82 15.03 1.42 -1.68
C PHE A 82 15.05 2.87 -1.18
N LEU A 83 14.33 3.15 -0.08
CA LEU A 83 14.23 4.50 0.46
C LEU A 83 15.59 5.02 0.90
N ASN A 84 16.41 4.20 1.56
CA ASN A 84 17.76 4.59 1.96
C ASN A 84 18.67 4.87 0.75
N ALA A 85 18.54 4.10 -0.33
CA ALA A 85 19.35 4.29 -1.54
C ALA A 85 19.00 5.59 -2.30
N TYR A 86 17.82 6.17 -2.06
CA TYR A 86 17.33 7.36 -2.76
C TYR A 86 16.86 8.45 -1.78
N THR A 87 17.39 8.47 -0.56
CA THR A 87 16.90 9.37 0.50
C THR A 87 16.97 10.84 0.10
N ASP A 88 18.01 11.24 -0.64
CA ASP A 88 18.20 12.64 -1.09
C ASP A 88 17.27 13.05 -2.24
N LYS A 89 16.56 12.09 -2.84
CA LYS A 89 15.64 12.31 -3.97
C LYS A 89 14.17 12.21 -3.57
N ILE A 90 13.87 11.59 -2.43
CA ILE A 90 12.51 11.29 -2.02
C ILE A 90 12.13 12.24 -0.90
N SER A 91 11.29 13.23 -1.24
CA SER A 91 10.76 14.20 -0.28
C SER A 91 9.46 13.70 0.38
N TYR A 92 8.69 12.87 -0.32
CA TYR A 92 7.44 12.30 0.19
C TYR A 92 7.13 10.94 -0.44
N VAL A 93 6.09 10.29 0.11
CA VAL A 93 5.63 8.98 -0.34
C VAL A 93 4.15 9.06 -0.69
N ASN A 94 3.78 8.43 -1.78
CA ASN A 94 2.40 8.17 -2.15
C ASN A 94 2.13 6.66 -2.14
N LEU A 95 0.89 6.29 -1.81
CA LEU A 95 0.37 4.93 -1.90
C LEU A 95 -0.67 4.87 -3.01
N GLU A 96 -0.48 3.97 -3.96
CA GLU A 96 -1.43 3.65 -5.01
C GLU A 96 -2.00 2.24 -4.79
N LEU A 97 -3.32 2.17 -4.56
CA LEU A 97 -4.05 0.91 -4.51
C LEU A 97 -4.74 0.68 -5.86
N VAL A 98 -4.38 -0.42 -6.51
CA VAL A 98 -4.91 -0.80 -7.83
C VAL A 98 -5.87 -1.97 -7.64
N HIS A 99 -7.16 -1.68 -7.82
CA HIS A 99 -8.21 -2.68 -7.88
C HIS A 99 -8.91 -2.59 -9.25
N ASN A 100 -10.20 -2.20 -9.29
CA ASN A 100 -10.91 -1.87 -10.52
C ASN A 100 -10.52 -0.49 -11.09
N LYS A 101 -10.12 0.43 -10.20
CA LYS A 101 -9.57 1.74 -10.52
C LYS A 101 -8.31 1.96 -9.69
N ASN A 102 -7.54 2.98 -10.07
CA ASN A 102 -6.37 3.41 -9.32
C ASN A 102 -6.80 4.43 -8.27
N HIS A 103 -6.42 4.19 -7.02
CA HIS A 103 -6.64 5.11 -5.92
C HIS A 103 -5.28 5.56 -5.38
N LEU A 104 -4.93 6.82 -5.61
CA LEU A 104 -3.67 7.41 -5.19
C LEU A 104 -3.88 8.25 -3.93
N PHE A 105 -3.06 8.01 -2.93
CA PHE A 105 -3.09 8.67 -1.64
C PHE A 105 -1.73 9.25 -1.30
N SER A 106 -1.70 10.45 -0.73
CA SER A 106 -0.49 10.92 -0.06
C SER A 106 -0.40 10.22 1.30
N ALA A 107 0.79 9.70 1.62
CA ALA A 107 0.97 8.93 2.84
C ALA A 107 2.26 9.31 3.59
N SER A 108 2.25 9.11 4.90
CA SER A 108 3.50 8.88 5.64
C SER A 108 3.76 7.38 5.73
N LEU A 109 5.02 7.00 5.73
CA LEU A 109 5.43 5.61 5.82
C LEU A 109 6.20 5.39 7.11
N LYS A 110 5.83 4.36 7.86
CA LYS A 110 6.59 3.97 9.06
C LYS A 110 6.66 2.44 9.18
N PRO A 111 7.72 1.90 9.80
CA PRO A 111 7.69 0.53 10.29
C PRO A 111 6.56 0.37 11.30
N LEU A 112 5.86 -0.76 11.22
CA LEU A 112 4.88 -1.16 12.24
C LEU A 112 5.57 -1.99 13.35
N ASP A 113 6.36 -2.97 12.92
CA ASP A 113 7.22 -3.85 13.73
C ASP A 113 8.37 -4.37 12.84
N ASP A 114 9.00 -5.49 13.21
CA ASP A 114 10.12 -6.07 12.47
C ASP A 114 9.74 -6.50 11.04
N ASP A 115 8.47 -6.85 10.81
CA ASP A 115 7.99 -7.41 9.55
C ASP A 115 6.88 -6.58 8.88
N GLY A 116 6.44 -5.50 9.52
CA GLY A 116 5.28 -4.71 9.10
C GLY A 116 5.61 -3.32 8.58
N LEU A 117 4.81 -2.86 7.63
CA LEU A 117 4.86 -1.50 7.07
C LEU A 117 3.47 -0.87 7.18
N GLU A 118 3.39 0.33 7.77
CA GLU A 118 2.16 1.11 7.88
C GLU A 118 2.27 2.36 7.00
N PHE A 119 1.29 2.54 6.11
CA PHE A 119 1.02 3.76 5.38
C PHE A 119 -0.08 4.52 6.12
N GLN A 120 0.20 5.71 6.64
CA GLN A 120 -0.84 6.58 7.18
C GLN A 120 -1.28 7.56 6.11
N ILE A 121 -2.55 7.53 5.75
CA ILE A 121 -3.10 8.39 4.71
C ILE A 121 -3.26 9.80 5.25
N LYS A 122 -2.72 10.78 4.52
CA LYS A 122 -2.88 12.20 4.85
C LYS A 122 -4.23 12.67 4.32
N THR A 123 -5.11 13.07 5.23
CA THR A 123 -6.40 13.73 4.96
C THR A 123 -6.28 15.23 5.04
#